data_AF-A0A521VFR3-F1
#
_entry.id   AF-A0A521VFR3-F1
#
_cell.length_a   1.000
_cell.length_b   1.000
_cell.length_c   1.000
_cell.angle_alpha   90.00
_cell.angle_beta   90.00
_cell.angle_gamma   90.00
#
_symmetry.space_group_name_H-M   'P 1'
#
loop_
_entity.id
_entity.type
_entity.pdbx_description
1 polymer ?
#
loop_
_entity_poly.entity_id
_entity_poly.type
_entity_poly.pdbx_seq_one_letter_code
_entity_poly.pdbx_strand_id
1 'polypeptide(L)'
;MKLERDAFEEHFRNYRKYLRTEIHRFCDSASVYRQISERTQDHLDELNLAPAFFSTVEDTLFTTIVLWADKLFDERGERGLFNFLTFIEYNRDWMTTAELQRRRGYPDDHWMLQGRIPITAKSIEEDRAKIRSLEALKSIRIRRDKFHGHFDKDYFFDRSRLQNEAPLHWKDLNEAAQVMGTMLNDYSVDFDGEMFSWTTMNIDDLRHLLRAAKRGRHRNAD
;
A
#
# COMPACT_ATOMS: atom_id res chain seq x y z
N MET A 1 -22.94 2.00 10.62
CA MET A 1 -23.89 3.07 11.01
C MET A 1 -24.14 3.94 9.81
N LYS A 2 -25.40 4.17 9.43
CA LYS A 2 -25.75 5.10 8.36
C LYS A 2 -25.57 6.53 8.87
N LEU A 3 -24.88 7.37 8.10
CA LEU A 3 -24.60 8.75 8.44
C LEU A 3 -25.51 9.68 7.63
N GLU A 4 -25.78 10.84 8.22
CA GLU A 4 -26.30 11.98 7.47
C GLU A 4 -25.26 12.45 6.44
N ARG A 5 -25.73 13.07 5.36
CA ARG A 5 -24.92 13.40 4.18
C ARG A 5 -23.62 14.15 4.51
N ASP A 6 -23.71 15.23 5.27
CA ASP A 6 -22.56 16.10 5.52
C ASP A 6 -21.54 15.39 6.43
N ALA A 7 -22.03 14.61 7.41
CA ALA A 7 -21.20 13.76 8.26
C ALA A 7 -20.54 12.63 7.46
N PHE A 8 -21.25 12.04 6.49
CA PHE A 8 -20.68 11.06 5.56
C PHE A 8 -19.53 11.66 4.75
N GLU A 9 -19.72 12.85 4.17
CA GLU A 9 -18.70 13.48 3.33
C GLU A 9 -17.44 13.81 4.11
N GLU A 10 -17.58 14.39 5.30
CA GLU A 10 -16.46 14.67 6.17
C GLU A 10 -15.73 13.37 6.56
N HIS A 11 -16.49 12.35 6.96
CA HIS A 11 -15.93 11.06 7.34
C HIS A 11 -15.20 10.38 6.17
N PHE A 12 -15.80 10.38 4.97
CA PHE A 12 -15.19 9.82 3.77
C PHE A 12 -13.87 10.53 3.43
N ARG A 13 -13.84 11.87 3.44
CA ARG A 13 -12.61 12.64 3.16
C ARG A 13 -11.50 12.32 4.16
N ASN A 14 -11.85 12.25 5.45
CA ASN A 14 -10.90 11.92 6.51
C ASN A 14 -10.38 10.48 6.38
N TYR A 15 -11.27 9.52 6.14
CA TYR A 15 -10.90 8.11 5.96
C TYR A 15 -10.03 7.92 4.70
N ARG A 16 -10.40 8.54 3.58
CA ARG A 16 -9.63 8.55 2.33
C ARG A 16 -8.23 9.13 2.54
N LYS A 17 -8.12 10.28 3.20
CA LYS A 17 -6.83 10.92 3.50
C LYS A 17 -5.94 10.01 4.35
N TYR A 18 -6.54 9.38 5.36
CA TYR A 18 -5.85 8.40 6.20
C TYR A 18 -5.35 7.21 5.37
N LEU A 19 -6.25 6.52 4.64
CA LEU A 19 -5.87 5.36 3.83
C LEU A 19 -4.82 5.71 2.79
N ARG A 20 -4.96 6.82 2.08
CA ARG A 20 -3.97 7.30 1.12
C ARG A 20 -2.58 7.41 1.75
N THR A 21 -2.51 7.98 2.96
CA THR A 21 -1.22 8.14 3.67
C THR A 21 -0.62 6.79 4.03
N GLU A 22 -1.42 5.86 4.55
CA GLU A 22 -0.95 4.54 4.94
C GLU A 22 -0.57 3.66 3.74
N ILE A 23 -1.32 3.74 2.63
CA ILE A 23 -1.02 3.05 1.37
C ILE A 23 0.28 3.58 0.77
N HIS A 24 0.50 4.90 0.76
CA HIS A 24 1.78 5.46 0.33
C HIS A 24 2.94 4.95 1.17
N ARG A 25 2.81 4.90 2.51
CA ARG A 25 3.87 4.32 3.36
C ARG A 25 4.21 2.89 2.97
N PHE A 26 3.20 2.06 2.67
CA PHE A 26 3.40 0.71 2.17
C PHE A 26 4.12 0.71 0.81
N CYS A 27 3.60 1.43 -0.18
CA CYS A 27 4.15 1.50 -1.53
C CYS A 27 5.58 2.03 -1.57
N ASP A 28 5.86 3.11 -0.83
CA ASP A 28 7.18 3.73 -0.75
C ASP A 28 8.18 2.81 -0.07
N SER A 29 7.78 2.16 1.03
CA SER A 29 8.65 1.20 1.72
C SER A 29 8.98 0.01 0.83
N ALA A 30 7.98 -0.56 0.14
CA ALA A 30 8.16 -1.67 -0.79
C ALA A 30 9.06 -1.29 -1.97
N SER A 31 8.89 -0.09 -2.52
CA SER A 31 9.67 0.41 -3.65
C SER A 31 11.12 0.64 -3.28
N VAL A 32 11.39 1.29 -2.13
CA VAL A 32 12.77 1.55 -1.67
C VAL A 32 13.46 0.25 -1.26
N TYR A 33 12.76 -0.64 -0.57
CA TYR A 33 13.29 -1.96 -0.21
C TYR A 33 13.71 -2.75 -1.44
N ARG A 34 12.86 -2.76 -2.48
CA ARG A 34 13.17 -3.37 -3.77
C ARG A 34 14.37 -2.70 -4.45
N GLN A 35 14.44 -1.37 -4.47
CA GLN A 35 15.59 -0.65 -5.04
C GLN A 35 16.90 -1.05 -4.36
N ILE A 36 16.96 -1.09 -3.03
CA ILE A 36 18.16 -1.51 -2.29
C ILE A 36 18.53 -2.94 -2.71
N SER A 37 17.59 -3.87 -2.66
CA SER A 37 17.82 -5.29 -2.97
C SER A 37 18.31 -5.51 -4.41
N GLU A 38 17.69 -4.85 -5.40
CA GLU A 38 18.11 -4.93 -6.80
C GLU A 38 19.46 -4.27 -7.05
N ARG A 39 19.77 -3.16 -6.37
CA ARG A 39 21.05 -2.45 -6.53
C ARG A 39 22.23 -3.17 -5.87
N THR A 40 21.97 -4.06 -4.91
CA THR A 40 23.01 -4.95 -4.36
C THR A 40 23.71 -5.77 -5.45
N GLN A 41 23.03 -6.06 -6.56
CA GLN A 41 23.61 -6.83 -7.66
C GLN A 41 24.63 -6.05 -8.50
N ASP A 42 24.47 -4.73 -8.64
CA ASP A 42 25.29 -3.89 -9.54
C ASP A 42 26.09 -2.77 -8.84
N HIS A 43 25.85 -2.54 -7.54
CA HIS A 43 26.50 -1.50 -6.71
C HIS A 43 26.86 -1.99 -5.29
N LEU A 44 27.22 -3.27 -5.14
CA LEU A 44 27.57 -3.88 -3.84
C LEU A 44 28.69 -3.10 -3.13
N ASP A 45 29.72 -2.72 -3.87
CA ASP A 45 30.89 -1.99 -3.36
C ASP A 45 30.54 -0.60 -2.82
N GLU A 46 29.56 0.06 -3.44
CA GLU A 46 29.08 1.37 -3.01
C GLU A 46 28.14 1.27 -1.80
N LEU A 47 27.29 0.24 -1.75
CA LEU A 47 26.46 -0.04 -0.57
C LEU A 47 27.34 -0.40 0.65
N ASN A 48 28.44 -1.13 0.43
CA ASN A 48 29.42 -1.48 1.45
C ASN A 48 30.26 -0.29 1.96
N LEU A 49 30.03 0.95 1.46
CA LEU A 49 30.57 2.14 2.11
C LEU A 49 29.87 2.45 3.45
N ALA A 50 28.63 2.00 3.61
CA ALA A 50 27.85 2.20 4.84
C ALA A 50 27.00 0.95 5.15
N PRO A 51 27.64 -0.23 5.37
CA PRO A 51 26.95 -1.51 5.41
C PRO A 51 25.93 -1.58 6.55
N ALA A 52 26.30 -1.10 7.75
CA ALA A 52 25.40 -1.07 8.90
C ALA A 52 24.15 -0.20 8.65
N PHE A 53 24.32 0.93 7.96
CA PHE A 53 23.19 1.80 7.61
C PHE A 53 22.23 1.09 6.66
N PHE A 54 22.73 0.57 5.54
CA PHE A 54 21.88 -0.08 4.54
C PHE A 54 21.22 -1.35 5.07
N SER A 55 21.92 -2.16 5.89
CA SER A 55 21.32 -3.34 6.51
C SER A 55 20.19 -2.97 7.49
N THR A 56 20.38 -1.92 8.29
CA THR A 56 19.33 -1.46 9.22
C THR A 56 18.13 -0.88 8.49
N VAL A 57 18.38 -0.12 7.42
CA VAL A 57 17.31 0.44 6.57
C VAL A 57 16.53 -0.70 5.90
N GLU A 58 17.21 -1.68 5.32
CA GLU A 58 16.58 -2.85 4.68
C GLU A 58 15.67 -3.62 5.66
N ASP A 59 16.19 -3.99 6.84
CA ASP A 59 15.41 -4.69 7.89
C ASP A 59 14.19 -3.86 8.35
N THR A 60 14.36 -2.54 8.49
CA THR A 60 13.29 -1.62 8.93
C THR A 60 12.20 -1.48 7.86
N LEU A 61 12.60 -1.36 6.60
CA LEU A 61 11.66 -1.28 5.48
C LEU A 61 10.85 -2.57 5.37
N PHE A 62 11.50 -3.72 5.47
CA PHE A 62 10.80 -5.00 5.44
C PHE A 62 9.78 -5.14 6.58
N THR A 63 10.18 -4.77 7.80
CA THR A 63 9.27 -4.71 8.96
C THR A 63 8.07 -3.81 8.69
N THR A 64 8.31 -2.62 8.12
CA THR A 64 7.26 -1.65 7.77
C THR A 64 6.30 -2.23 6.73
N ILE A 65 6.81 -2.90 5.69
CA ILE A 65 5.99 -3.54 4.65
C ILE A 65 5.03 -4.56 5.29
N VAL A 66 5.55 -5.46 6.14
CA VAL A 66 4.75 -6.52 6.79
C VAL A 66 3.68 -5.92 7.69
N LEU A 67 4.05 -4.98 8.57
CA LEU A 67 3.11 -4.37 9.51
C LEU A 67 2.02 -3.55 8.82
N TRP A 68 2.36 -2.80 7.77
CA TRP A 68 1.38 -1.96 7.06
C TRP A 68 0.45 -2.77 6.18
N ALA A 69 0.95 -3.82 5.51
CA ALA A 69 0.08 -4.72 4.77
C ALA A 69 -0.91 -5.42 5.69
N ASP A 70 -0.43 -5.96 6.82
CA ASP A 70 -1.30 -6.61 7.79
C ASP A 70 -2.36 -5.64 8.32
N LYS A 71 -1.96 -4.45 8.77
CA LYS A 71 -2.86 -3.41 9.28
C LYS A 71 -3.92 -3.00 8.25
N LEU A 72 -3.56 -2.83 6.98
CA LEU A 72 -4.46 -2.36 5.93
C LEU A 72 -5.43 -3.44 5.45
N PHE A 73 -5.02 -4.71 5.50
CA PHE A 73 -5.83 -5.86 5.09
C PHE A 73 -6.43 -6.67 6.24
N ASP A 74 -6.26 -6.24 7.50
CA ASP A 74 -6.90 -6.89 8.62
C ASP A 74 -8.42 -6.68 8.57
N GLU A 75 -9.13 -7.79 8.47
CA GLU A 75 -10.60 -7.82 8.46
C GLU A 75 -11.19 -7.40 9.81
N ARG A 76 -10.44 -7.58 10.89
CA ARG A 76 -10.81 -7.13 12.24
C ARG A 76 -10.30 -5.71 12.54
N GLY A 77 -9.55 -5.11 11.62
CA GLY A 77 -8.96 -3.80 11.81
C GLY A 77 -9.97 -2.67 11.68
N GLU A 78 -10.01 -1.76 12.64
CA GLU A 78 -10.94 -0.62 12.65
C GLU A 78 -10.63 0.46 11.61
N ARG A 79 -9.44 0.44 11.00
CA ARG A 79 -8.97 1.47 10.07
C ARG A 79 -8.44 0.90 8.76
N GLY A 80 -8.69 -0.37 8.48
CA GLY A 80 -8.27 -1.05 7.25
C GLY A 80 -9.25 -0.86 6.09
N LEU A 81 -8.93 -1.51 4.97
CA LEU A 81 -9.77 -1.54 3.77
C LEU A 81 -11.10 -2.26 4.01
N PHE A 82 -11.12 -3.33 4.80
CA PHE A 82 -12.38 -4.01 5.13
C PHE A 82 -13.36 -3.09 5.86
N ASN A 83 -12.88 -2.33 6.85
CA ASN A 83 -13.74 -1.38 7.56
C ASN A 83 -14.16 -0.21 6.66
N PHE A 84 -13.28 0.23 5.74
CA PHE A 84 -13.65 1.21 4.72
C PHE A 84 -14.79 0.69 3.82
N LEU A 85 -14.68 -0.53 3.30
CA LEU A 85 -15.73 -1.16 2.48
C LEU A 85 -17.05 -1.30 3.25
N THR A 86 -16.99 -1.67 4.52
CA THR A 86 -18.16 -1.72 5.40
C THR A 86 -18.76 -0.33 5.62
N PHE A 87 -17.94 0.70 5.81
CA PHE A 87 -18.39 2.09 5.88
C PHE A 87 -19.11 2.52 4.60
N ILE A 88 -18.54 2.21 3.42
CA ILE A 88 -19.19 2.49 2.13
C ILE A 88 -20.50 1.73 1.99
N GLU A 89 -20.54 0.46 2.37
CA GLU A 89 -21.74 -0.38 2.29
C GLU A 89 -22.93 0.22 3.06
N TYR A 90 -22.69 0.74 4.27
CA TYR A 90 -23.76 1.38 5.06
C TYR A 90 -24.20 2.75 4.52
N ASN A 91 -23.41 3.37 3.65
CA ASN A 91 -23.60 4.74 3.20
C ASN A 91 -23.66 4.88 1.67
N ARG A 92 -23.95 3.79 0.94
CA ARG A 92 -23.95 3.75 -0.53
C ARG A 92 -24.84 4.79 -1.19
N ASP A 93 -25.94 5.17 -0.54
CA ASP A 93 -26.86 6.18 -1.06
C ASP A 93 -26.15 7.52 -1.35
N TRP A 94 -25.05 7.80 -0.63
CA TRP A 94 -24.23 9.00 -0.80
C TRP A 94 -23.12 8.86 -1.86
N MET A 95 -23.00 7.69 -2.49
CA MET A 95 -22.00 7.35 -3.51
C MET A 95 -22.61 7.24 -4.92
N THR A 96 -23.80 7.82 -5.13
CA THR A 96 -24.48 7.80 -6.42
C THR A 96 -23.90 8.81 -7.40
N THR A 97 -24.12 8.59 -8.70
CA THR A 97 -23.74 9.53 -9.76
C THR A 97 -24.37 10.92 -9.57
N ALA A 98 -25.59 10.98 -9.03
CA ALA A 98 -26.26 12.25 -8.71
C ALA A 98 -25.53 13.02 -7.60
N GLU A 99 -25.04 12.32 -6.57
CA GLU A 99 -24.25 12.96 -5.50
C GLU A 99 -22.88 13.42 -6.00
N LEU A 100 -22.22 12.65 -6.87
CA LEU A 100 -21.01 13.11 -7.57
C LEU A 100 -21.27 14.39 -8.38
N GLN A 101 -22.33 14.39 -9.20
CA GLN A 101 -22.74 15.55 -9.99
C GLN A 101 -22.96 16.77 -9.09
N ARG A 102 -23.69 16.61 -7.98
CA ARG A 102 -23.92 17.68 -7.00
C ARG A 102 -22.62 18.20 -6.40
N ARG A 103 -21.72 17.32 -5.94
CA ARG A 103 -20.45 17.71 -5.30
C ARG A 103 -19.54 18.50 -6.21
N ARG A 104 -19.55 18.18 -7.51
CA ARG A 104 -18.65 18.78 -8.50
C ARG A 104 -19.30 19.87 -9.35
N GLY A 105 -20.63 20.02 -9.27
CA GLY A 105 -21.38 20.94 -10.12
C GLY A 105 -21.29 20.57 -11.60
N TYR A 106 -21.24 19.27 -11.92
CA TYR A 106 -21.14 18.84 -13.32
C TYR A 106 -22.45 19.07 -14.07
N PRO A 107 -22.40 19.50 -15.35
CA PRO A 107 -23.57 19.48 -16.22
C PRO A 107 -24.01 18.03 -16.52
N ASP A 108 -25.27 17.83 -16.92
CA ASP A 108 -25.88 16.50 -17.11
C ASP A 108 -25.14 15.62 -18.12
N ASP A 109 -24.51 16.22 -19.13
CA ASP A 109 -23.79 15.54 -20.21
C ASP A 109 -22.30 15.36 -19.95
N HIS A 110 -21.80 15.76 -18.77
CA HIS A 110 -20.38 15.72 -18.46
C HIS A 110 -19.84 14.29 -18.57
N TRP A 111 -18.75 14.10 -19.34
CA TRP A 111 -18.15 12.78 -19.63
C TRP A 111 -17.88 11.94 -18.37
N MET A 112 -17.50 12.59 -17.26
CA MET A 112 -17.25 11.93 -15.98
C MET A 112 -18.49 11.23 -15.40
N LEU A 113 -19.71 11.61 -15.78
CA LEU A 113 -20.96 11.00 -15.31
C LEU A 113 -21.38 9.80 -16.18
N GLN A 114 -20.89 9.72 -17.42
CA GLN A 114 -21.34 8.75 -18.41
C GLN A 114 -20.76 7.36 -18.13
N GLY A 115 -21.59 6.32 -18.35
CA GLY A 115 -21.14 4.92 -18.28
C GLY A 115 -20.73 4.42 -16.89
N ARG A 116 -21.05 5.16 -15.82
CA ARG A 116 -20.73 4.74 -14.45
C ARG A 116 -21.61 3.57 -14.00
N ILE A 117 -20.96 2.60 -13.37
CA ILE A 117 -21.64 1.45 -12.76
C ILE A 117 -21.92 1.79 -11.29
N PRO A 118 -23.18 1.73 -10.83
CA PRO A 118 -23.49 2.01 -9.44
C PRO A 118 -22.75 1.05 -8.48
N ILE A 119 -22.29 1.58 -7.36
CA ILE A 119 -21.75 0.76 -6.26
C ILE A 119 -22.89 -0.05 -5.65
N THR A 120 -22.75 -1.38 -5.65
CA THR A 120 -23.75 -2.32 -5.12
C THR A 120 -23.18 -3.12 -3.95
N ALA A 121 -24.04 -3.81 -3.20
CA ALA A 121 -23.58 -4.78 -2.20
C ALA A 121 -22.69 -5.86 -2.82
N LYS A 122 -23.05 -6.29 -4.02
CA LYS A 122 -22.30 -7.29 -4.77
C LYS A 122 -20.91 -6.80 -5.14
N SER A 123 -20.77 -5.59 -5.67
CA SER A 123 -19.46 -5.04 -6.05
C SER A 123 -18.55 -4.85 -4.84
N ILE A 124 -19.09 -4.42 -3.69
CA ILE A 124 -18.34 -4.31 -2.44
C ILE A 124 -17.89 -5.69 -1.95
N GLU A 125 -18.73 -6.72 -2.05
CA GLU A 125 -18.33 -8.07 -1.66
C GLU A 125 -17.30 -8.68 -2.62
N GLU A 126 -17.39 -8.37 -3.92
CA GLU A 126 -16.35 -8.72 -4.90
C GLU A 126 -15.00 -8.08 -4.52
N ASP A 127 -14.99 -6.83 -4.05
CA ASP A 127 -13.78 -6.18 -3.54
C ASP A 127 -13.22 -6.83 -2.27
N ARG A 128 -14.09 -7.21 -1.32
CA ARG A 128 -13.67 -8.02 -0.16
C ARG A 128 -13.08 -9.36 -0.59
N ALA A 129 -13.70 -10.02 -1.57
CA ALA A 129 -13.20 -11.29 -2.12
C ALA A 129 -11.84 -11.12 -2.80
N LYS A 130 -11.62 -10.02 -3.55
CA LYS A 130 -10.29 -9.69 -4.11
C LYS A 130 -9.23 -9.60 -3.00
N ILE A 131 -9.52 -8.89 -1.91
CA ILE A 131 -8.59 -8.84 -0.77
C ILE A 131 -8.34 -10.24 -0.20
N ARG A 132 -9.37 -11.03 0.06
CA ARG A 132 -9.24 -12.38 0.63
C ARG A 132 -8.49 -13.35 -0.29
N SER A 133 -8.50 -13.11 -1.60
CA SER A 133 -7.79 -13.92 -2.59
C SER A 133 -6.29 -13.65 -2.67
N LEU A 134 -5.80 -12.60 -2.00
CA LEU A 134 -4.37 -12.31 -1.93
C LEU A 134 -3.65 -13.36 -1.09
N GLU A 135 -3.03 -14.34 -1.76
CA GLU A 135 -2.26 -15.42 -1.11
C GLU A 135 -1.13 -14.88 -0.22
N ALA A 136 -0.55 -13.74 -0.62
CA ALA A 136 0.46 -13.00 0.13
C ALA A 136 0.07 -12.71 1.59
N LEU A 137 -1.22 -12.50 1.87
CA LEU A 137 -1.70 -12.15 3.22
C LEU A 137 -1.46 -13.28 4.23
N LYS A 138 -1.44 -14.54 3.79
CA LYS A 138 -1.11 -15.67 4.66
C LYS A 138 0.35 -15.56 5.12
N SER A 139 1.28 -15.34 4.19
CA SER A 139 2.69 -15.14 4.50
C SER A 139 2.93 -13.91 5.38
N ILE A 140 2.24 -12.80 5.10
CA ILE A 140 2.35 -11.55 5.87
C ILE A 140 1.91 -11.77 7.32
N ARG A 141 0.77 -12.44 7.54
CA ARG A 141 0.28 -12.76 8.90
C ARG A 141 1.24 -13.67 9.65
N ILE A 142 1.75 -14.72 9.02
CA ILE A 142 2.75 -15.62 9.64
C ILE A 142 3.99 -14.85 10.05
N ARG A 143 4.51 -13.98 9.17
CA ARG A 143 5.69 -13.15 9.47
C ARG A 143 5.42 -12.17 10.60
N ARG A 144 4.27 -11.48 10.58
CA ARG A 144 3.87 -10.61 11.69
C ARG A 144 3.84 -11.41 12.99
N ASP A 145 3.09 -12.50 13.06
CA ASP A 145 2.85 -13.22 14.30
C ASP A 145 4.14 -13.80 14.88
N LYS A 146 4.91 -14.51 14.05
CA LYS A 146 6.11 -15.22 14.51
C LYS A 146 7.29 -14.28 14.78
N PHE A 147 7.46 -13.24 13.96
CA PHE A 147 8.67 -12.42 13.99
C PHE A 147 8.46 -11.05 14.65
N HIS A 148 7.30 -10.41 14.45
CA HIS A 148 7.05 -9.05 14.94
C HIS A 148 6.11 -8.95 16.15
N GLY A 149 5.18 -9.90 16.31
CA GLY A 149 4.15 -9.90 17.34
C GLY A 149 4.51 -10.71 18.58
N HIS A 150 5.09 -11.90 18.39
CA HIS A 150 5.35 -12.83 19.50
C HIS A 150 6.81 -13.10 19.81
N PHE A 151 7.77 -12.48 19.09
CA PHE A 151 9.22 -12.68 19.30
C PHE A 151 9.55 -14.17 19.52
N ASP A 152 9.06 -15.02 18.62
CA ASP A 152 9.21 -16.45 18.78
C ASP A 152 10.71 -16.82 18.69
N LYS A 153 11.25 -17.37 19.77
CA LYS A 153 12.68 -17.66 19.92
C LYS A 153 13.17 -18.61 18.83
N ASP A 154 12.31 -19.50 18.34
CA ASP A 154 12.66 -20.47 17.31
C ASP A 154 12.83 -19.83 15.92
N TYR A 155 12.21 -18.67 15.69
CA TYR A 155 12.29 -17.92 14.42
C TYR A 155 13.28 -16.76 14.48
N PHE A 156 13.62 -16.28 15.67
CA PHE A 156 14.59 -15.21 15.86
C PHE A 156 15.99 -15.60 15.36
N PHE A 157 16.43 -16.83 15.66
CA PHE A 157 17.75 -17.32 15.27
C PHE A 157 17.78 -17.99 13.90
N ASP A 158 16.63 -18.28 13.29
CA ASP A 158 16.53 -18.93 11.98
C ASP A 158 15.63 -18.16 11.01
N ARG A 159 16.17 -17.03 10.50
CA ARG A 159 15.51 -16.23 9.45
C ARG A 159 15.27 -17.05 8.17
N SER A 160 16.06 -18.11 7.91
CA SER A 160 15.92 -18.95 6.72
C SER A 160 14.66 -19.81 6.77
N ARG A 161 14.32 -20.32 7.96
CA ARG A 161 13.07 -21.04 8.20
C ARG A 161 11.85 -20.17 7.96
N LEU A 162 11.87 -18.90 8.40
CA LEU A 162 10.78 -17.96 8.13
C LEU A 162 10.61 -17.69 6.63
N GLN A 163 11.72 -17.58 5.89
CA GLN A 163 11.69 -17.40 4.44
C GLN A 163 11.05 -18.59 3.72
N ASN A 164 11.29 -19.81 4.21
CA ASN A 164 10.73 -21.04 3.65
C ASN A 164 9.25 -21.25 4.01
N GLU A 165 8.86 -20.94 5.25
CA GLU A 165 7.49 -21.16 5.73
C GLU A 165 6.51 -20.09 5.24
N ALA A 166 6.98 -18.85 5.04
CA ALA A 166 6.14 -17.73 4.66
C ALA A 166 6.82 -16.88 3.57
N PRO A 167 7.10 -17.44 2.38
CA PRO A 167 7.79 -16.69 1.33
C PRO A 167 7.00 -15.44 0.94
N LEU A 168 7.73 -14.36 0.70
CA LEU A 168 7.21 -13.14 0.10
C LEU A 168 8.08 -12.74 -1.08
N HIS A 169 7.45 -12.59 -2.24
CA HIS A 169 8.07 -12.21 -3.49
C HIS A 169 7.69 -10.78 -3.89
N TRP A 170 8.46 -10.19 -4.80
CA TRP A 170 8.15 -8.85 -5.32
C TRP A 170 6.78 -8.75 -5.96
N LYS A 171 6.34 -9.82 -6.64
CA LYS A 171 5.01 -9.89 -7.23
C LYS A 171 3.92 -9.73 -6.17
N ASP A 172 4.08 -10.37 -5.02
CA ASP A 172 3.13 -10.33 -3.92
C ASP A 172 2.97 -8.91 -3.37
N LEU A 173 4.08 -8.19 -3.21
CA LEU A 173 4.07 -6.79 -2.74
C LEU A 173 3.44 -5.86 -3.77
N ASN A 174 3.72 -6.06 -5.06
CA ASN A 174 3.13 -5.27 -6.15
C ASN A 174 1.62 -5.51 -6.24
N GLU A 175 1.17 -6.76 -6.11
CA GLU A 175 -0.24 -7.12 -6.14
C GLU A 175 -0.99 -6.52 -4.95
N ALA A 176 -0.40 -6.60 -3.75
CA ALA A 176 -0.92 -5.92 -2.56
C ALA A 176 -1.05 -4.41 -2.78
N ALA A 177 0.00 -3.74 -3.27
CA ALA A 177 -0.02 -2.30 -3.55
C ALA A 177 -1.11 -1.94 -4.57
N GLN A 178 -1.23 -2.73 -5.63
CA GLN A 178 -2.23 -2.54 -6.68
C GLN A 178 -3.64 -2.68 -6.13
N VAL A 179 -3.94 -3.72 -5.34
CA VAL A 179 -5.27 -3.89 -4.76
C VAL A 179 -5.62 -2.74 -3.83
N MET A 180 -4.71 -2.33 -2.93
CA MET A 180 -4.95 -1.19 -2.05
C MET A 180 -5.24 0.10 -2.83
N GLY A 181 -4.39 0.39 -3.81
CA GLY A 181 -4.42 1.63 -4.55
C GLY A 181 -5.60 1.74 -5.50
N THR A 182 -5.87 0.68 -6.27
CA THR A 182 -7.03 0.63 -7.18
C THR A 182 -8.31 0.74 -6.38
N MET A 183 -8.46 -0.02 -5.29
CA MET A 183 -9.68 0.03 -4.49
C MET A 183 -9.95 1.42 -3.94
N LEU A 184 -8.96 2.08 -3.32
CA LEU A 184 -9.18 3.44 -2.81
C LEU A 184 -9.49 4.42 -3.95
N ASN A 185 -8.85 4.28 -5.11
CA ASN A 185 -9.10 5.14 -6.26
C ASN A 185 -10.51 4.94 -6.83
N ASP A 186 -11.00 3.70 -6.96
CA ASP A 186 -12.33 3.40 -7.49
C ASP A 186 -13.40 4.15 -6.68
N TYR A 187 -13.39 3.99 -5.35
CA TYR A 187 -14.32 4.69 -4.47
C TYR A 187 -14.08 6.22 -4.44
N SER A 188 -12.84 6.68 -4.59
CA SER A 188 -12.54 8.13 -4.63
C SER A 188 -13.07 8.79 -5.90
N VAL A 189 -12.96 8.09 -7.03
CA VAL A 189 -13.47 8.54 -8.32
C VAL A 189 -14.99 8.58 -8.31
N ASP A 190 -15.66 7.63 -7.64
CA ASP A 190 -17.11 7.66 -7.38
C ASP A 190 -17.55 8.76 -6.44
N PHE A 191 -16.73 9.12 -5.45
CA PHE A 191 -17.08 10.15 -4.50
C PHE A 191 -16.99 11.57 -5.09
N ASP A 192 -15.84 11.95 -5.66
CA ASP A 192 -15.60 13.30 -6.18
C ASP A 192 -14.73 13.36 -7.44
N GLY A 193 -14.43 12.21 -8.06
CA GLY A 193 -13.63 12.13 -9.27
C GLY A 193 -12.11 12.24 -9.02
N GLU A 194 -11.66 12.26 -7.77
CA GLU A 194 -10.23 12.27 -7.46
C GLU A 194 -9.60 10.88 -7.64
N MET A 195 -8.41 10.87 -8.22
CA MET A 195 -7.57 9.68 -8.36
C MET A 195 -6.16 10.01 -7.86
N PHE A 196 -5.52 9.07 -7.18
CA PHE A 196 -4.16 9.21 -6.69
C PHE A 196 -3.19 8.37 -7.50
N SER A 197 -1.99 8.91 -7.71
CA SER A 197 -0.85 8.13 -8.18
C SER A 197 -0.20 7.42 -6.99
N TRP A 198 0.08 6.14 -7.15
CA TRP A 198 0.74 5.30 -6.16
C TRP A 198 2.24 5.14 -6.43
N THR A 199 2.76 5.84 -7.45
CA THR A 199 4.18 5.82 -7.78
C THR A 199 4.97 6.58 -6.74
N THR A 200 5.99 5.93 -6.18
CA THR A 200 6.95 6.57 -5.29
C THR A 200 7.76 7.62 -6.04
N MET A 201 7.71 8.85 -5.55
CA MET A 201 8.49 9.96 -6.10
C MET A 201 9.98 9.78 -5.78
N ASN A 202 10.85 10.25 -6.68
CA ASN A 202 12.30 10.26 -6.51
C ASN A 202 12.91 8.88 -6.22
N ILE A 203 12.27 7.81 -6.71
CA ILE A 203 12.69 6.43 -6.46
C ILE A 203 14.10 6.13 -7.01
N ASP A 204 14.59 6.91 -7.97
CA ASP A 204 15.92 6.79 -8.57
C ASP A 204 17.03 7.50 -7.76
N ASP A 205 16.72 8.22 -6.68
CA ASP A 205 17.71 8.95 -5.88
C ASP A 205 18.81 8.04 -5.35
N LEU A 206 18.47 6.84 -4.89
CA LEU A 206 19.46 5.85 -4.44
C LEU A 206 20.43 5.50 -5.56
N ARG A 207 19.92 5.26 -6.78
CA ARG A 207 20.77 4.97 -7.94
C ARG A 207 21.72 6.14 -8.25
N HIS A 208 21.23 7.37 -8.16
CA HIS A 208 22.05 8.56 -8.37
C HIS A 208 23.16 8.69 -7.31
N LEU A 209 22.83 8.44 -6.04
CA LEU A 209 23.78 8.44 -4.93
C LEU A 209 24.86 7.37 -5.12
N LEU A 210 24.50 6.13 -5.44
CA LEU A 210 25.44 5.04 -5.65
C LEU A 210 26.37 5.33 -6.85
N ARG A 211 25.84 5.86 -7.96
CA ARG A 211 26.67 6.30 -9.10
C ARG A 211 27.63 7.43 -8.76
N ALA A 212 27.25 8.33 -7.85
CA ALA A 212 28.15 9.37 -7.37
C ALA A 212 29.27 8.78 -6.49
N ALA A 213 28.92 7.87 -5.57
CA ALA A 213 29.88 7.16 -4.73
C ALA A 213 30.91 6.37 -5.56
N LYS A 214 30.46 5.64 -6.58
CA LYS A 214 31.33 4.91 -7.52
C LYS A 214 32.36 5.81 -8.19
N ARG A 215 31.91 6.95 -8.72
CA ARG A 215 32.79 7.95 -9.36
C ARG A 215 33.79 8.55 -8.37
N GLY A 216 33.36 8.80 -7.14
CA GLY A 216 34.24 9.30 -6.08
C GLY A 216 35.36 8.31 -5.73
N ARG A 217 35.05 7.01 -5.67
CA ARG A 217 36.06 5.97 -5.43
C ARG A 217 37.12 5.91 -6.52
N HIS A 218 36.71 6.00 -7.80
CA HIS A 218 37.67 5.95 -8.91
C HIS A 218 38.63 7.15 -8.89
N ARG A 219 38.16 8.35 -8.55
CA ARG A 219 39.01 9.55 -8.46
C ARG A 219 40.04 9.52 -7.34
N ASN A 220 39.81 8.73 -6.29
CA ASN A 220 40.73 8.61 -5.14
C ASN A 220 41.70 7.43 -5.30
N ALA A 221 41.58 6.65 -6.39
CA ALA A 221 42.44 5.51 -6.69
C ALA A 221 43.54 5.83 -7.73
N ASP A 222 43.46 7.00 -8.37
CA ASP A 222 44.47 7.61 -9.25
C ASP A 222 45.33 8.61 -8.46
#